data_AF-A0A7X7SAI4-F1
#
_entry.id   AF-A0A7X7SAI4-F1
#
_cell.length_a   1.000
_cell.length_b   1.000
_cell.length_c   1.000
_cell.angle_alpha   90.00
_cell.angle_beta   90.00
_cell.angle_gamma   90.00
#
_symmetry.space_group_name_H-M   'P 1'
#
loop_
_entity.id
_entity.type
_entity.pdbx_description
1 polymer ?
#
loop_
_entity_poly.entity_id
_entity_poly.type
_entity_poly.pdbx_seq_one_letter_code
_entity_poly.pdbx_strand_id
1 'polypeptide(L)' 'MRKEKLERTIDITKLEIYKLKEQLDKVSDPREEKKLLVKLKELQIKQMWCMDQLEAW' A
#
# COMPACT_ATOMS: atom_id res chain seq x y z
N MET A 1 8.02 -0.84 16.92
CA MET A 1 8.58 0.03 15.85
C MET A 1 8.63 1.47 16.41
N ARG A 2 9.51 2.38 15.97
CA ARG A 2 9.53 3.80 16.48
C ARG A 2 8.55 4.68 15.67
N LYS A 3 8.03 5.81 16.21
CA LYS A 3 7.13 6.80 15.52
C LYS A 3 7.48 6.96 14.07
N GLU A 4 8.70 7.43 13.91
CA GLU A 4 9.20 7.98 12.67
C GLU A 4 9.31 6.86 11.64
N LYS A 5 9.54 5.62 12.10
CA LYS A 5 9.58 4.45 11.23
C LYS A 5 8.17 4.04 10.81
N LEU A 6 7.16 4.14 11.68
CA LEU A 6 5.76 3.90 11.30
C LEU A 6 5.27 4.96 10.31
N GLU A 7 5.47 6.24 10.62
CA GLU A 7 5.09 7.37 9.75
C GLU A 7 5.75 7.26 8.37
N ARG A 8 7.07 7.05 8.31
CA ARG A 8 7.78 6.82 7.04
C ARG A 8 7.25 5.59 6.30
N THR A 9 6.90 4.52 7.01
CA THR A 9 6.34 3.32 6.39
C THR A 9 4.96 3.61 5.78
N ILE A 10 4.12 4.39 6.47
CA ILE A 10 2.81 4.81 5.95
C ILE A 10 2.99 5.66 4.69
N ASP A 11 3.91 6.63 4.69
CA ASP A 11 4.13 7.51 3.53
C ASP A 11 4.66 6.75 2.31
N ILE A 12 5.63 5.85 2.51
CA ILE A 12 6.12 4.96 1.44
C ILE A 12 4.98 4.09 0.91
N THR A 13 4.19 3.49 1.81
CA THR A 13 3.09 2.60 1.42
C THR A 13 2.01 3.36 0.64
N LYS A 14 1.70 4.61 1.01
CA LYS A 14 0.79 5.49 0.25
C LYS A 14 1.30 5.74 -1.17
N LEU A 15 2.59 6.04 -1.33
CA LEU A 15 3.19 6.27 -2.65
C LEU A 15 3.17 5.01 -3.52
N GLU A 16 3.43 3.84 -2.94
CA GLU A 16 3.36 2.56 -3.65
C GLU A 16 1.93 2.23 -4.08
N ILE A 17 0.94 2.46 -3.22
CA ILE A 17 -0.49 2.31 -3.55
C ILE A 17 -0.87 3.23 -4.70
N TYR A 18 -0.43 4.49 -4.68
CA TYR A 18 -0.73 5.45 -5.75
C TYR A 18 -0.17 4.98 -7.10
N LYS A 19 1.10 4.53 -7.13
CA LYS A 19 1.72 3.98 -8.34
C LYS A 19 1.03 2.73 -8.85
N LEU A 20 0.58 1.84 -7.95
CA LEU A 20 -0.13 0.63 -8.35
C LEU A 20 -1.50 0.92 -8.95
N LYS A 21 -2.22 1.92 -8.42
CA LYS A 21 -3.47 2.37 -9.03
C LYS A 21 -3.25 2.92 -10.43
N GLU A 22 -2.22 3.73 -10.63
CA GLU A 22 -1.86 4.23 -11.95
C GLU A 22 -1.49 3.10 -12.94
N GLN A 23 -0.84 2.03 -12.46
CA GLN A 23 -0.55 0.84 -13.28
C GLN A 23 -1.83 0.05 -13.61
N LEU A 24 -2.75 -0.09 -12.65
CA LEU A 24 -4.05 -0.73 -12.86
C LEU A 24 -4.90 0.01 -13.90
N ASP A 25 -4.84 1.34 -13.93
CA ASP A 25 -5.59 2.12 -14.94
C ASP A 25 -5.06 1.89 -16.37
N LYS A 26 -3.82 1.40 -16.51
CA LYS A 26 -3.13 1.22 -17.80
C LYS A 26 -2.97 -0.25 -18.21
N VAL A 27 -3.19 -1.21 -17.31
CA VAL A 27 -2.95 -2.62 -17.58
C VAL A 27 -4.07 -3.19 -18.44
N SER A 28 -3.71 -3.92 -19.49
CA SER A 28 -4.67 -4.59 -20.39
C SER A 28 -4.68 -6.10 -20.22
N ASP A 29 -3.63 -6.69 -19.63
CA ASP A 29 -3.57 -8.13 -19.35
C ASP A 29 -4.31 -8.43 -18.02
N PRO A 30 -5.41 -9.21 -18.04
CA PRO A 30 -6.15 -9.59 -16.84
C PRO A 30 -5.31 -10.35 -15.81
N ARG A 31 -4.25 -11.06 -16.23
CA ARG A 31 -3.34 -11.75 -15.32
C ARG A 31 -2.45 -10.78 -14.57
N GLU A 32 -1.95 -9.76 -15.25
CA GLU A 32 -1.18 -8.69 -14.63
C GLU A 32 -2.06 -7.82 -13.74
N GLU A 33 -3.27 -7.48 -14.19
CA GLU A 33 -4.27 -6.79 -13.40
C GLU A 33 -4.52 -7.51 -12.07
N LYS A 34 -4.78 -8.83 -12.12
CA LYS A 34 -4.99 -9.64 -10.91
C LYS A 34 -3.79 -9.59 -9.96
N LYS A 35 -2.56 -9.63 -10.49
CA LYS A 35 -1.34 -9.51 -9.66
C LYS A 35 -1.24 -8.14 -9.00
N LEU A 36 -1.52 -7.07 -9.75
CA LEU A 36 -1.51 -5.70 -9.25
C LEU A 36 -2.59 -5.49 -8.17
N LEU A 37 -3.79 -6.05 -8.34
CA LEU A 37 -4.86 -6.03 -7.35
C LEU A 37 -4.49 -6.75 -6.04
N VAL A 38 -3.84 -7.92 -6.13
CA VAL A 38 -3.34 -8.63 -4.94
C VAL A 38 -2.33 -7.77 -4.19
N LYS A 39 -1.35 -7.21 -4.91
CA LYS A 39 -0.33 -6.36 -4.32
C LYS A 39 -0.90 -5.08 -3.71
N LEU A 40 -1.91 -4.48 -4.36
CA LEU A 40 -2.64 -3.33 -3.84
C LEU A 40 -3.30 -3.66 -2.49
N LYS A 41 -3.98 -4.81 -2.40
CA LYS A 41 -4.64 -5.26 -1.17
C LYS A 41 -3.64 -5.48 -0.03
N GLU A 42 -2.50 -6.11 -0.31
CA GLU A 42 -1.44 -6.33 0.69
C GLU A 42 -0.91 -5.01 1.26
N LEU A 43 -0.69 -4.01 0.40
CA LEU A 43 -0.22 -2.69 0.83
C LEU A 43 -1.28 -1.93 1.62
N GLN A 44 -2.56 -2.02 1.24
CA GLN A 44 -3.66 -1.43 2.01
C GLN A 44 -3.77 -2.03 3.42
N ILE A 45 -3.64 -3.36 3.53
CA ILE A 45 -3.62 -4.04 4.84
C ILE A 45 -2.42 -3.58 5.67
N LYS A 46 -1.23 -3.51 5.06
CA LYS A 46 -0.02 -3.01 5.73
C LYS A 46 -0.19 -1.56 6.20
N GLN A 47 -0.76 -0.69 5.37
CA GLN A 47 -1.02 0.70 5.71
C GLN A 47 -1.95 0.80 6.92
N MET A 48 -3.07 0.06 6.90
CA MET A 48 -4.04 0.02 7.99
C MET A 48 -3.37 -0.43 9.28
N TRP A 49 -2.63 -1.54 9.25
CA TRP A 49 -1.89 -2.01 10.42
C TRP A 49 -0.90 -0.96 10.95
N CYS A 50 -0.16 -0.28 10.08
CA CYS A 50 0.74 0.78 10.52
C CYS A 50 0.00 1.98 11.14
N MET A 51 -1.19 2.34 10.63
CA MET A 51 -2.02 3.39 11.20
C MET A 51 -2.55 2.99 12.58
N ASP A 52 -3.06 1.77 12.74
CA ASP A 52 -3.54 1.24 14.02
C ASP A 52 -2.42 1.26 15.08
N GLN A 53 -1.19 0.89 14.67
CA GLN A 53 -0.02 0.95 15.55
C GLN A 53 0.40 2.37 15.90
N LEU A 54 0.15 3.35 15.02
CA LEU A 54 0.46 4.76 15.28
C LEU A 54 -0.58 5.41 16.19
N GLU A 55 -1.84 5.02 16.08
CA GLU A 55 -2.93 5.49 16.95
C GLU A 55 -2.82 4.93 18.37
N ALA A 56 -2.39 3.67 18.50
CA ALA A 56 -2.25 2.99 19.79
C ALA A 56 -1.00 3.39 20.60
N TRP A 57 -0.25 4.41 20.16
CA TRP A 57 1.07 4.72 20.72
C TRP A 57 1.18 6.13 21.29
#